data_AF-M0HW26-F1
#
_entry.id   AF-M0HW26-F1
#
_cell.length_a   1.000
_cell.length_b   1.000
_cell.length_c   1.000
_cell.angle_alpha   90.00
_cell.angle_beta   90.00
_cell.angle_gamma   90.00
#
_symmetry.space_group_name_H-M   'P 1'
#
loop_
_entity.id
_entity.type
_entity.pdbx_description
1 polymer ?
#
loop_
_entity_poly.entity_id
_entity_poly.type
_entity_poly.pdbx_seq_one_letter_code
_entity_poly.pdbx_strand_id
1 'polypeptide(L)'
;MLLNLPVETENVRALLTTLATAEASVLAIVFSVTVVALQLVVTRYSARLTSLFVKEPLFRTTFALFVGAIAFNLLVVYLLPVQNARLTNAAVGVAFALAAVSTLALYRFIRLMIQRSSPDELIAVMVERELAPDEYLPATVAEFQAIEVHPIRPLYRTIARALELGEYQTAEQGINGLRTVLIRSFEYLEDKYAEPASEPDSTSAEDAAQYATVVSTEILTEYVSPILEQAYTHEQYDLISDAIGDVEAIALDGLGRGFTNVTEDAAEGLGDAFDAAPLTWEGNRLRSPVKESLLELTKATAADVEYTTFLLVSHHLDHQLTVLLRRRPDANVTHRLVGDYYSRETAEIFEVLVDRYADDVQDQDINWISPTEGRKWTLPDEAEPLRHFWREYASFTETVLQYRVSEEEYPFDGGSIDDGWKRITENAADAGIDGLATLCCITTLQLAYHVDKLENGRLGMWTNNLGRLRLDYDPAIVDRAFELLKTDERPEGQNISVRTIDPTSADTDKGFFSQFLNSDQEDVPFEEWLVDFERKVHERTEYLQERQ
;
A
#
# COMPACT_ATOMS: atom_id res chain seq x y z
N MET A 1 -34.26 1.58 64.88
CA MET A 1 -34.16 2.36 66.14
C MET A 1 -32.76 2.97 66.20
N LEU A 2 -32.52 4.04 65.43
CA LEU A 2 -31.38 4.96 65.42
C LEU A 2 -31.82 6.07 64.46
N LEU A 3 -31.63 7.35 64.82
CA LEU A 3 -32.20 8.58 64.22
C LEU A 3 -33.52 9.06 64.84
N ASN A 4 -33.46 9.44 66.11
CA ASN A 4 -34.30 10.52 66.63
C ASN A 4 -33.42 11.42 67.52
N LEU A 5 -32.41 12.04 66.90
CA LEU A 5 -31.67 13.14 67.52
C LEU A 5 -32.55 14.40 67.36
N PRO A 6 -32.78 15.19 68.42
CA PRO A 6 -33.37 16.51 68.27
C PRO A 6 -32.36 17.37 67.53
N VAL A 7 -32.47 17.42 66.20
CA VAL A 7 -31.60 18.28 65.40
C VAL A 7 -32.15 19.69 65.53
N GLU A 8 -31.44 20.55 66.28
CA GLU A 8 -31.75 21.97 66.32
C GLU A 8 -31.72 22.51 64.89
N THR A 9 -32.73 23.32 64.54
CA THR A 9 -32.94 23.83 63.18
C THR A 9 -31.73 24.60 62.65
N GLU A 10 -30.96 25.22 63.56
CA GLU A 10 -29.70 25.90 63.27
C GLU A 10 -28.62 24.93 62.80
N ASN A 11 -28.50 23.75 63.42
CA ASN A 11 -27.56 22.71 63.02
C ASN A 11 -27.93 22.11 61.66
N VAL A 12 -29.23 21.89 61.37
CA VAL A 12 -29.67 21.44 60.03
C VAL A 12 -29.32 22.46 58.97
N ARG A 13 -29.60 23.75 59.23
CA ARG A 13 -29.31 24.84 58.31
C ARG A 13 -27.80 24.93 58.03
N ALA A 14 -26.99 24.91 59.08
CA ALA A 14 -25.53 24.93 58.96
C ALA A 14 -25.01 23.73 58.15
N LEU A 15 -25.52 22.51 58.41
CA LEU A 15 -25.14 21.30 57.68
C LEU A 15 -25.49 21.39 56.20
N LEU A 16 -26.73 21.76 55.84
CA LEU A 16 -27.17 21.84 54.44
C LEU A 16 -26.47 22.96 53.66
N THR A 17 -26.22 24.11 54.29
CA THR A 17 -25.43 25.19 53.66
C THR A 17 -23.98 24.77 53.45
N THR A 18 -23.38 24.06 54.41
CA THR A 18 -22.02 23.50 54.27
C THR A 18 -21.98 22.48 53.15
N LEU A 19 -22.96 21.58 53.07
CA LEU A 19 -23.06 20.56 52.02
C LEU A 19 -23.21 21.20 50.63
N ALA A 20 -24.12 22.17 50.47
CA ALA A 20 -24.31 22.89 49.22
C ALA A 20 -23.04 23.64 48.77
N THR A 21 -22.31 24.24 49.72
CA THR A 21 -21.05 24.94 49.43
C THR A 21 -19.94 23.98 49.02
N ALA A 22 -19.85 22.81 49.68
CA ALA A 22 -18.90 21.77 49.33
C ALA A 22 -19.19 21.19 47.93
N GLU A 23 -20.46 20.86 47.64
CA GLU A 23 -20.90 20.40 46.32
C GLU A 23 -20.60 21.43 45.22
N ALA A 24 -20.88 22.72 45.48
CA ALA A 24 -20.58 23.80 44.55
C ALA A 24 -19.06 23.96 44.30
N SER A 25 -18.24 23.81 45.34
CA SER A 25 -16.77 23.90 45.23
C SER A 25 -16.21 22.75 44.40
N VAL A 26 -16.69 21.52 44.65
CA VAL A 26 -16.30 20.33 43.88
C VAL A 26 -16.71 20.50 42.41
N LEU A 27 -17.94 20.94 42.14
CA LEU A 27 -18.42 21.21 40.78
C LEU A 27 -17.54 22.24 40.06
N ALA A 28 -17.16 23.33 40.75
CA ALA A 28 -16.29 24.36 40.19
C ALA A 28 -14.91 23.82 39.81
N ILE A 29 -14.27 23.01 40.68
CA ILE A 29 -12.98 22.37 40.39
C ILE A 29 -13.08 21.46 39.17
N VAL A 30 -14.11 20.62 39.11
CA VAL A 30 -14.31 19.67 38.00
C VAL A 30 -14.50 20.42 36.69
N PHE A 31 -15.29 21.50 36.70
CA PHE A 31 -15.47 22.35 35.54
C PHE A 31 -14.14 22.97 35.09
N SER A 32 -13.35 23.54 36.01
CA SER A 32 -12.05 24.11 35.70
C SER A 32 -11.08 23.10 35.10
N VAL A 33 -10.94 21.91 35.69
CA VAL A 33 -10.06 20.85 35.17
C VAL A 33 -10.52 20.37 33.80
N THR A 34 -11.83 20.20 33.60
CA THR A 34 -12.40 19.78 32.30
C THR A 34 -12.11 20.81 31.22
N VAL A 35 -12.28 22.11 31.53
CA VAL A 35 -11.96 23.20 30.59
C VAL A 35 -10.47 23.21 30.23
N VAL A 36 -9.58 23.02 31.21
CA VAL A 36 -8.13 22.97 30.95
C VAL A 36 -7.75 21.73 30.12
N ALA A 37 -8.30 20.56 30.44
CA ALA A 37 -8.08 19.35 29.65
C ALA A 37 -8.57 19.52 28.20
N LEU A 38 -9.75 20.12 28.01
CA LEU A 38 -10.29 20.45 26.70
C LEU A 38 -9.42 21.44 25.93
N GLN A 39 -8.90 22.46 26.62
CA GLN A 39 -7.95 23.42 26.04
C GLN A 39 -6.64 22.76 25.62
N LEU A 40 -6.18 21.72 26.31
CA LEU A 40 -4.99 20.95 25.93
C LEU A 40 -5.22 20.00 24.74
N VAL A 41 -6.45 19.52 24.52
CA VAL A 41 -6.82 18.64 23.38
C VAL A 41 -7.10 19.43 22.09
N VAL A 42 -7.86 20.53 22.19
CA VAL A 42 -7.67 21.69 21.29
C VAL A 42 -6.21 22.13 21.47
N THR A 43 -5.54 23.01 20.74
CA THR A 43 -4.05 23.20 20.88
C THR A 43 -3.20 21.98 20.47
N ARG A 44 -3.41 20.74 20.98
CA ARG A 44 -2.64 19.57 20.55
C ARG A 44 -3.13 18.95 19.24
N TYR A 45 -4.44 18.75 19.04
CA TYR A 45 -4.96 17.99 17.89
C TYR A 45 -5.86 18.81 16.95
N SER A 46 -6.96 19.43 17.39
CA SER A 46 -7.78 20.34 16.55
C SER A 46 -8.96 20.96 17.32
N ALA A 47 -9.47 22.11 16.87
CA ALA A 47 -10.66 22.78 17.42
C ALA A 47 -12.02 22.11 17.06
N ARG A 48 -12.07 21.16 16.11
CA ARG A 48 -13.32 20.42 15.83
C ARG A 48 -13.65 19.38 16.91
N LEU A 49 -12.63 18.82 17.55
CA LEU A 49 -12.73 17.80 18.60
C LEU A 49 -13.40 18.29 19.90
N THR A 50 -13.48 19.61 20.09
CA THR A 50 -14.12 20.24 21.24
C THR A 50 -15.62 19.93 21.35
N SER A 51 -16.31 19.76 20.22
CA SER A 51 -17.77 19.55 20.21
C SER A 51 -18.16 18.15 20.69
N LEU A 52 -17.24 17.20 20.57
CA LEU A 52 -17.42 15.79 20.90
C LEU A 52 -17.46 15.57 22.42
N PHE A 53 -16.57 16.23 23.16
CA PHE A 53 -16.54 16.20 24.63
C PHE A 53 -17.76 16.88 25.27
N VAL A 54 -18.25 17.98 24.69
CA VAL A 54 -19.39 18.74 25.24
C VAL A 54 -20.73 18.01 25.01
N LYS A 55 -20.83 17.21 23.94
CA LYS A 55 -22.03 16.40 23.63
C LYS A 55 -22.10 15.10 24.43
N GLU A 56 -21.09 14.78 25.25
CA GLU A 56 -21.05 13.51 25.96
C GLU A 56 -22.17 13.42 27.03
N PRO A 57 -23.08 12.41 26.97
CA PRO A 57 -24.24 12.32 27.84
C PRO A 57 -23.88 12.29 29.34
N LEU A 58 -22.69 11.79 29.65
CA LEU A 58 -22.23 11.53 31.01
C LEU A 58 -21.79 12.82 31.73
N PHE A 59 -21.18 13.77 31.00
CA PHE A 59 -20.90 15.11 31.52
C PHE A 59 -22.20 15.84 31.87
N ARG A 60 -23.17 15.85 30.94
CA ARG A 60 -24.47 16.52 31.14
C ARG A 60 -25.24 15.94 32.32
N THR A 61 -25.24 14.61 32.46
CA THR A 61 -25.95 13.91 33.55
C THR A 61 -25.31 14.21 34.90
N THR A 62 -23.99 14.15 35.00
CA THR A 62 -23.26 14.44 36.25
C THR A 62 -23.43 15.90 36.65
N PHE A 63 -23.32 16.82 35.69
CA PHE A 63 -23.51 18.26 35.91
C PHE A 63 -24.93 18.58 36.41
N ALA A 64 -25.96 18.02 35.75
CA ALA A 64 -27.35 18.22 36.15
C ALA A 64 -27.63 17.69 37.57
N LEU A 65 -26.99 16.59 37.96
CA LEU A 65 -27.18 15.96 39.26
C LEU A 65 -26.57 16.82 40.39
N PHE A 66 -25.37 17.40 40.19
CA PHE A 66 -24.78 18.35 41.14
C PHE A 66 -25.61 19.63 41.27
N VAL A 67 -26.02 20.22 40.15
CA VAL A 67 -26.88 21.43 40.17
C VAL A 67 -28.20 21.12 40.88
N GLY A 68 -28.79 19.95 40.64
CA GLY A 68 -30.00 19.49 41.32
C GLY A 68 -29.80 19.30 42.84
N ALA A 69 -28.69 18.71 43.27
CA ALA A 69 -28.36 18.53 44.69
C ALA A 69 -28.17 19.87 45.42
N ILE A 70 -27.44 20.81 44.82
CA ILE A 70 -27.23 22.15 45.37
C ILE A 70 -28.58 22.89 45.47
N ALA A 71 -29.38 22.86 44.40
CA ALA A 71 -30.70 23.50 44.39
C ALA A 71 -31.63 22.92 45.46
N PHE A 72 -31.63 21.59 45.62
CA PHE A 72 -32.42 20.91 46.66
C PHE A 72 -31.96 21.32 48.07
N ASN A 73 -30.66 21.33 48.33
CA ASN A 73 -30.09 21.73 49.62
C ASN A 73 -30.46 23.19 49.98
N LEU A 74 -30.37 24.11 49.01
CA LEU A 74 -30.77 25.51 49.20
C LEU A 74 -32.28 25.68 49.37
N LEU A 75 -33.09 24.92 48.63
CA LEU A 75 -34.56 24.93 48.75
C LEU A 75 -35.00 24.46 50.14
N VAL A 76 -34.41 23.39 50.65
CA VAL A 76 -34.69 22.89 52.01
C VAL A 76 -34.26 23.92 53.05
N VAL A 77 -33.11 24.59 52.89
CA VAL A 77 -32.68 25.68 53.78
C VAL A 77 -33.66 26.85 53.78
N TYR A 78 -34.19 27.23 52.61
CA TYR A 78 -35.17 28.31 52.46
C TYR A 78 -36.50 27.99 53.14
N LEU A 79 -36.96 26.74 53.07
CA LEU A 79 -38.25 26.30 53.63
C LEU A 79 -38.23 26.06 55.15
N LEU A 80 -37.08 26.17 55.82
CA LEU A 80 -36.97 26.05 57.28
C LEU A 80 -37.38 27.36 58.00
N PRO A 81 -38.16 27.31 59.10
CA PRO A 81 -38.49 26.12 59.90
C PRO A 81 -39.78 25.41 59.47
N VAL A 82 -39.68 24.11 59.16
CA VAL A 82 -40.82 23.24 58.87
C VAL A 82 -41.40 22.72 60.19
N GLN A 83 -42.69 22.92 60.46
CA GLN A 83 -43.35 22.49 61.72
C GLN A 83 -43.34 20.96 61.92
N ASN A 84 -43.09 20.19 60.87
CA ASN A 84 -43.10 18.73 60.87
C ASN A 84 -41.68 18.15 60.92
N ALA A 85 -41.24 17.70 62.10
CA ALA A 85 -39.93 17.08 62.31
C ALA A 85 -39.66 15.86 61.41
N ARG A 86 -40.69 15.08 61.05
CA ARG A 86 -40.58 13.94 60.12
C ARG A 86 -40.20 14.39 58.69
N LEU A 87 -40.77 15.50 58.22
CA LEU A 87 -40.47 16.06 56.90
C LEU A 87 -39.04 16.62 56.86
N THR A 88 -38.61 17.30 57.93
CA THR A 88 -37.23 17.80 58.05
C THR A 88 -36.20 16.66 58.02
N ASN A 89 -36.42 15.59 58.79
CA ASN A 89 -35.52 14.44 58.80
C ASN A 89 -35.49 13.70 57.46
N ALA A 90 -36.64 13.58 56.78
CA ALA A 90 -36.72 12.99 55.45
C ALA A 90 -35.96 13.84 54.41
N ALA A 91 -36.14 15.17 54.44
CA ALA A 91 -35.44 16.08 53.55
C ALA A 91 -33.91 16.04 53.73
N VAL A 92 -33.43 15.97 54.98
CA VAL A 92 -32.00 15.79 55.28
C VAL A 92 -31.50 14.44 54.76
N GLY A 93 -32.28 13.36 54.93
CA GLY A 93 -31.94 12.05 54.38
C GLY A 93 -31.81 12.05 52.84
N VAL A 94 -32.74 12.73 52.15
CA VAL A 94 -32.69 12.91 50.69
C VAL A 94 -31.48 13.75 50.27
N ALA A 95 -31.14 14.81 51.01
CA ALA A 95 -29.95 15.63 50.76
C ALA A 95 -28.66 14.80 50.83
N PHE A 96 -28.51 13.97 51.87
CA PHE A 96 -27.36 13.06 51.98
C PHE A 96 -27.34 11.99 50.89
N ALA A 97 -28.50 11.46 50.50
CA ALA A 97 -28.60 10.51 49.40
C ALA A 97 -28.19 11.14 48.06
N LEU A 98 -28.66 12.37 47.77
CA LEU A 98 -28.25 13.12 46.57
C LEU A 98 -26.75 13.41 46.58
N ALA A 99 -26.18 13.79 47.72
CA ALA A 99 -24.74 14.02 47.86
C ALA A 99 -23.90 12.74 47.64
N ALA A 100 -24.39 11.60 48.12
CA ALA A 100 -23.72 10.31 47.88
C ALA A 100 -23.80 9.91 46.41
N VAL A 101 -24.96 10.06 45.78
CA VAL A 101 -25.16 9.76 44.35
C VAL A 101 -24.35 10.71 43.47
N SER A 102 -24.27 12.00 43.80
CA SER A 102 -23.48 13.00 43.06
C SER A 102 -21.99 12.70 43.17
N THR A 103 -21.51 12.34 44.36
CA THR A 103 -20.12 11.92 44.56
C THR A 103 -19.78 10.65 43.77
N LEU A 104 -20.68 9.66 43.73
CA LEU A 104 -20.46 8.44 42.95
C LEU A 104 -20.48 8.72 41.43
N ALA A 105 -21.40 9.56 40.96
CA ALA A 105 -21.46 9.99 39.56
C ALA A 105 -20.17 10.71 39.17
N LEU A 106 -19.64 11.58 40.06
CA LEU A 106 -18.37 12.25 39.83
C LEU A 106 -17.20 11.27 39.77
N TYR A 107 -17.12 10.31 40.68
CA TYR A 107 -16.08 9.29 40.65
C TYR A 107 -16.11 8.49 39.35
N ARG A 108 -17.30 8.12 38.87
CA ARG A 108 -17.49 7.46 37.57
C ARG A 108 -17.05 8.36 36.41
N PHE A 109 -17.41 9.64 36.44
CA PHE A 109 -16.99 10.62 35.45
C PHE A 109 -15.47 10.78 35.40
N ILE A 110 -14.79 10.96 36.55
CA ILE A 110 -13.33 11.09 36.60
C ILE A 110 -12.65 9.82 36.09
N ARG A 111 -13.10 8.63 36.52
CA ARG A 111 -12.53 7.36 36.06
C ARG A 111 -12.67 7.19 34.54
N LEU A 112 -13.83 7.56 33.99
CA LEU A 112 -14.06 7.50 32.55
C LEU A 112 -13.24 8.55 31.80
N MET A 113 -13.14 9.78 32.31
CA MET A 113 -12.31 10.82 31.73
C MET A 113 -10.84 10.41 31.68
N ILE A 114 -10.30 9.81 32.74
CA ILE A 114 -8.91 9.30 32.74
C ILE A 114 -8.73 8.20 31.69
N GLN A 115 -9.73 7.36 31.47
CA GLN A 115 -9.69 6.32 30.44
C GLN A 115 -9.87 6.88 29.01
N ARG A 116 -10.68 7.94 28.85
CA ARG A 116 -11.04 8.55 27.55
C ARG A 116 -10.20 9.75 27.14
N SER A 117 -9.24 10.15 27.96
CA SER A 117 -8.29 11.21 27.61
C SER A 117 -7.17 10.71 26.69
N SER A 118 -7.16 9.43 26.31
CA SER A 118 -6.20 8.92 25.33
C SER A 118 -6.59 9.42 23.93
N PRO A 119 -5.61 9.86 23.13
CA PRO A 119 -5.81 10.18 21.72
C PRO A 119 -6.49 9.04 20.92
N ASP A 120 -6.30 7.79 21.34
CA ASP A 120 -6.89 6.59 20.72
C ASP A 120 -8.43 6.62 20.72
N GLU A 121 -9.07 6.99 21.83
CA GLU A 121 -10.54 7.06 21.89
C GLU A 121 -11.07 8.21 21.01
N LEU A 122 -10.29 9.27 20.81
CA LEU A 122 -10.68 10.37 19.91
C LEU A 122 -10.69 9.92 18.46
N ILE A 123 -9.69 9.15 18.06
CA ILE A 123 -9.63 8.54 16.72
C ILE A 123 -10.78 7.56 16.55
N ALA A 124 -11.01 6.67 17.53
CA ALA A 124 -12.10 5.70 17.48
C ALA A 124 -13.47 6.38 17.29
N VAL A 125 -13.77 7.44 18.05
CA VAL A 125 -15.06 8.13 17.90
C VAL A 125 -15.16 8.90 16.58
N MET A 126 -14.05 9.47 16.08
CA MET A 126 -14.04 10.12 14.77
C MET A 126 -14.35 9.11 13.66
N VAL A 127 -13.69 7.95 13.67
CA VAL A 127 -13.89 6.86 12.72
C VAL A 127 -15.31 6.29 12.83
N GLU A 128 -15.82 6.06 14.03
CA GLU A 128 -17.13 5.43 14.24
C GLU A 128 -18.33 6.34 13.98
N ARG A 129 -18.19 7.66 14.18
CA ARG A 129 -19.34 8.58 14.14
C ARG A 129 -19.25 9.65 13.09
N GLU A 130 -18.09 10.30 12.97
CA GLU A 130 -17.93 11.41 12.01
C GLU A 130 -17.59 10.91 10.61
N LEU A 131 -16.93 9.76 10.51
CA LEU A 131 -16.51 9.13 9.26
C LEU A 131 -17.27 7.81 9.00
N ALA A 132 -18.47 7.67 9.57
CA ALA A 132 -19.38 6.61 9.18
C ALA A 132 -19.90 6.88 7.75
N PRO A 133 -19.86 5.90 6.81
CA PRO A 133 -20.16 6.14 5.40
C PRO A 133 -21.49 6.85 5.13
N ASP A 134 -22.53 6.55 5.91
CA ASP A 134 -23.87 7.13 5.82
C ASP A 134 -23.95 8.60 6.29
N GLU A 135 -22.99 9.05 7.10
CA GLU A 135 -22.94 10.42 7.64
C GLU A 135 -22.02 11.34 6.82
N TYR A 136 -20.87 10.84 6.34
CA TYR A 136 -19.85 11.69 5.69
C TYR A 136 -19.87 11.68 4.17
N LEU A 137 -20.36 10.61 3.53
CA LEU A 137 -20.44 10.53 2.07
C LEU A 137 -21.72 11.23 1.57
N PRO A 138 -21.62 12.28 0.74
CA PRO A 138 -22.76 12.88 0.06
C PRO A 138 -23.53 11.90 -0.84
N ALA A 139 -24.68 12.33 -1.34
CA ALA A 139 -25.52 11.46 -2.16
C ALA A 139 -24.87 11.11 -3.50
N THR A 140 -24.07 12.02 -4.06
CA THR A 140 -23.48 11.91 -5.40
C THR A 140 -21.98 12.26 -5.44
N VAL A 141 -21.28 11.75 -6.45
CA VAL A 141 -19.86 12.06 -6.71
C VAL A 141 -19.63 13.57 -6.90
N ALA A 142 -20.52 14.25 -7.64
CA ALA A 142 -20.40 15.67 -7.91
C ALA A 142 -20.50 16.53 -6.64
N GLU A 143 -21.33 16.12 -5.67
CA GLU A 143 -21.39 16.76 -4.36
C GLU A 143 -20.10 16.56 -3.57
N PHE A 144 -19.50 15.36 -3.64
CA PHE A 144 -18.21 15.10 -2.99
C PHE A 144 -17.09 15.93 -3.60
N GLN A 145 -16.97 15.97 -4.93
CA GLN A 145 -15.95 16.77 -5.63
C GLN A 145 -16.08 18.28 -5.39
N ALA A 146 -17.28 18.76 -5.06
CA ALA A 146 -17.50 20.16 -4.70
C ALA A 146 -16.98 20.53 -3.29
N ILE A 147 -16.59 19.54 -2.47
CA ILE A 147 -16.03 19.76 -1.15
C ILE A 147 -14.58 20.24 -1.29
N GLU A 148 -14.30 21.47 -0.86
CA GLU A 148 -12.96 22.08 -0.95
C GLU A 148 -11.90 21.35 -0.12
N VAL A 149 -12.31 20.66 0.96
CA VAL A 149 -11.41 19.97 1.87
C VAL A 149 -11.91 18.56 2.15
N HIS A 150 -11.10 17.57 1.80
CA HIS A 150 -11.42 16.17 1.99
C HIS A 150 -11.95 15.87 3.41
N PRO A 151 -13.09 15.16 3.56
CA PRO A 151 -13.69 14.87 4.86
C PRO A 151 -12.76 14.13 5.83
N ILE A 152 -11.85 13.30 5.30
CA ILE A 152 -10.90 12.48 6.08
C ILE A 152 -9.64 13.28 6.51
N ARG A 153 -9.41 14.48 5.96
CA ARG A 153 -8.24 15.31 6.28
C ARG A 153 -8.00 15.57 7.79
N PRO A 154 -9.02 15.73 8.65
CA PRO A 154 -8.81 15.84 10.10
C PRO A 154 -8.13 14.62 10.72
N LEU A 155 -8.44 13.41 10.24
CA LEU A 155 -7.79 12.17 10.67
C LEU A 155 -6.33 12.15 10.23
N TYR A 156 -6.06 12.46 8.95
CA TYR A 156 -4.69 12.62 8.44
C TYR A 156 -3.86 13.61 9.27
N ARG A 157 -4.39 14.81 9.55
CA ARG A 157 -3.69 15.81 10.39
C ARG A 157 -3.41 15.31 11.79
N THR A 158 -4.29 14.47 12.34
CA THR A 158 -4.11 13.86 13.65
C THR A 158 -2.97 12.86 13.62
N ILE A 159 -2.88 12.03 12.57
CA ILE A 159 -1.78 11.08 12.35
C ILE A 159 -0.45 11.83 12.20
N ALA A 160 -0.37 12.79 11.29
CA ALA A 160 0.84 13.58 11.06
C ALA A 160 1.30 14.28 12.35
N ARG A 161 0.35 14.85 13.10
CA ARG A 161 0.67 15.50 14.38
C ARG A 161 1.14 14.51 15.45
N ALA A 162 0.56 13.32 15.51
CA ALA A 162 0.99 12.27 16.43
C ALA A 162 2.43 11.82 16.12
N LEU A 163 2.77 11.66 14.84
CA LEU A 163 4.14 11.35 14.39
C LEU A 163 5.13 12.43 14.82
N GLU A 164 4.82 13.70 14.54
CA GLU A 164 5.65 14.85 14.94
C GLU A 164 5.91 14.90 16.46
N LEU A 165 4.92 14.51 17.27
CA LEU A 165 4.99 14.51 18.73
C LEU A 165 5.63 13.24 19.31
N GLY A 166 5.95 12.24 18.49
CA GLY A 166 6.47 10.94 18.92
C GLY A 166 5.42 10.04 19.58
N GLU A 167 4.14 10.28 19.33
CA GLU A 167 3.00 9.53 19.87
C GLU A 167 2.63 8.38 18.90
N TYR A 168 3.54 7.42 18.72
CA TYR A 168 3.46 6.43 17.63
C TYR A 168 2.25 5.49 17.73
N GLN A 169 1.81 5.12 18.93
CA GLN A 169 0.58 4.33 19.11
C GLN A 169 -0.65 5.08 18.59
N THR A 170 -0.73 6.39 18.84
CA THR A 170 -1.81 7.23 18.31
C THR A 170 -1.76 7.28 16.78
N ALA A 171 -0.56 7.39 16.20
CA ALA A 171 -0.38 7.40 14.75
C ALA A 171 -0.83 6.06 14.14
N GLU A 172 -0.42 4.94 14.73
CA GLU A 172 -0.82 3.59 14.34
C GLU A 172 -2.35 3.40 14.38
N GLN A 173 -3.01 3.84 15.46
CA GLN A 173 -4.48 3.80 15.55
C GLN A 173 -5.15 4.68 14.49
N GLY A 174 -4.54 5.83 14.16
CA GLY A 174 -5.06 6.71 13.11
C GLY A 174 -4.95 6.09 11.72
N ILE A 175 -3.84 5.43 11.42
CA ILE A 175 -3.60 4.72 10.15
C ILE A 175 -4.58 3.54 10.00
N ASN A 176 -4.72 2.71 11.03
CA ASN A 176 -5.75 1.67 11.09
C ASN A 176 -7.18 2.25 10.90
N GLY A 177 -7.39 3.45 11.43
CA GLY A 177 -8.61 4.22 11.24
C GLY A 177 -8.87 4.58 9.77
N LEU A 178 -7.83 5.01 9.02
CA LEU A 178 -7.95 5.31 7.59
C LEU A 178 -8.39 4.06 6.80
N ARG A 179 -7.74 2.93 7.06
CA ARG A 179 -8.14 1.64 6.46
C ARG A 179 -9.58 1.28 6.77
N THR A 180 -9.96 1.38 8.03
CA THR A 180 -11.33 1.06 8.46
C THR A 180 -12.36 1.93 7.75
N VAL A 181 -12.09 3.22 7.61
CA VAL A 181 -13.00 4.16 6.93
C VAL A 181 -13.11 3.81 5.45
N LEU A 182 -11.99 3.59 4.75
CA LEU A 182 -12.00 3.30 3.32
C LEU A 182 -12.70 1.98 2.99
N ILE A 183 -12.38 0.89 3.70
CA ILE A 183 -13.02 -0.42 3.48
C ILE A 183 -14.54 -0.33 3.73
N ARG A 184 -14.97 0.35 4.81
CA ARG A 184 -16.41 0.54 5.08
C ARG A 184 -17.09 1.39 4.03
N SER A 185 -16.38 2.37 3.47
CA SER A 185 -16.91 3.19 2.40
C SER A 185 -17.05 2.41 1.10
N PHE A 186 -16.10 1.53 0.79
CA PHE A 186 -16.22 0.62 -0.36
C PHE A 186 -17.38 -0.36 -0.19
N GLU A 187 -17.51 -0.98 0.99
CA GLU A 187 -18.66 -1.84 1.34
C GLU A 187 -20.00 -1.11 1.20
N TYR A 188 -20.09 0.11 1.73
CA TYR A 188 -21.30 0.93 1.62
C TYR A 188 -21.62 1.31 0.18
N LEU A 189 -20.62 1.67 -0.63
CA LEU A 189 -20.81 2.02 -2.04
C LEU A 189 -21.26 0.80 -2.85
N GLU A 190 -20.61 -0.34 -2.66
CA GLU A 190 -21.03 -1.60 -3.29
C GLU A 190 -22.50 -1.91 -2.94
N ASP A 191 -22.86 -1.92 -1.65
CA ASP A 191 -24.23 -2.20 -1.20
C ASP A 191 -25.26 -1.19 -1.75
N LYS A 192 -24.92 0.10 -1.73
CA LYS A 192 -25.82 1.18 -2.18
C LYS A 192 -26.11 1.09 -3.67
N TYR A 193 -25.14 0.67 -4.47
CA TYR A 193 -25.24 0.59 -5.93
C TYR A 193 -25.48 -0.85 -6.43
N ALA A 194 -25.63 -1.83 -5.54
CA ALA A 194 -25.92 -3.24 -5.86
C ALA A 194 -27.38 -3.54 -6.27
N GLU A 195 -28.32 -2.60 -6.16
CA GLU A 195 -29.73 -2.86 -6.48
C GLU A 195 -29.95 -3.26 -7.97
N PRO A 196 -30.84 -4.23 -8.25
CA PRO A 196 -31.08 -4.70 -9.61
C PRO A 196 -31.72 -3.59 -10.42
N ALA A 197 -30.98 -3.12 -11.42
CA ALA A 197 -31.42 -2.12 -12.37
C ALA A 197 -32.79 -2.52 -12.96
N SER A 198 -33.85 -1.85 -12.52
CA SER A 198 -35.17 -1.93 -13.16
C SER A 198 -35.18 -1.23 -14.53
N GLU A 199 -34.08 -0.58 -14.91
CA GLU A 199 -33.85 0.01 -16.23
C GLU A 199 -32.53 -0.52 -16.83
N PRO A 200 -32.46 -0.77 -18.15
CA PRO A 200 -31.40 -1.59 -18.76
C PRO A 200 -30.08 -0.84 -19.03
N ASP A 201 -29.87 0.36 -18.50
CA ASP A 201 -28.66 1.15 -18.74
C ASP A 201 -27.67 1.01 -17.57
N SER A 202 -26.48 0.51 -17.90
CA SER A 202 -25.40 -0.03 -17.06
C SER A 202 -24.61 0.99 -16.21
N THR A 203 -25.25 1.95 -15.55
CA THR A 203 -24.55 3.08 -14.88
C THR A 203 -24.22 2.86 -13.40
N SER A 204 -24.90 1.96 -12.69
CA SER A 204 -24.78 1.83 -11.22
C SER A 204 -23.39 1.40 -10.72
N ALA A 205 -22.76 0.42 -11.38
CA ALA A 205 -21.45 -0.10 -10.98
C ALA A 205 -20.31 0.85 -11.35
N GLU A 206 -20.41 1.51 -12.51
CA GLU A 206 -19.44 2.52 -12.95
C GLU A 206 -19.50 3.75 -12.04
N ASP A 207 -20.70 4.18 -11.64
CA ASP A 207 -20.89 5.25 -10.65
C ASP A 207 -20.29 4.89 -9.28
N ALA A 208 -20.43 3.63 -8.85
CA ALA A 208 -19.83 3.15 -7.60
C ALA A 208 -18.31 3.16 -7.66
N ALA A 209 -17.72 2.67 -8.75
CA ALA A 209 -16.28 2.67 -8.98
C ALA A 209 -15.72 4.11 -9.04
N GLN A 210 -16.40 5.01 -9.77
CA GLN A 210 -16.02 6.42 -9.83
C GLN A 210 -16.07 7.07 -8.44
N TYR A 211 -17.08 6.75 -7.63
CA TYR A 211 -17.18 7.29 -6.28
C TYR A 211 -16.08 6.73 -5.38
N ALA A 212 -15.80 5.43 -5.46
CA ALA A 212 -14.71 4.79 -4.71
C ALA A 212 -13.37 5.48 -5.00
N THR A 213 -13.06 5.70 -6.29
CA THR A 213 -11.86 6.44 -6.71
C THR A 213 -11.79 7.82 -6.07
N VAL A 214 -12.82 8.65 -6.25
CA VAL A 214 -12.80 10.04 -5.74
C VAL A 214 -12.63 10.11 -4.21
N VAL A 215 -13.13 9.12 -3.47
CA VAL A 215 -12.99 9.05 -2.00
C VAL A 215 -11.59 8.59 -1.58
N SER A 216 -10.91 7.77 -2.39
CA SER A 216 -9.63 7.17 -2.03
C SER A 216 -8.41 7.91 -2.59
N THR A 217 -8.50 8.53 -3.77
CA THR A 217 -7.32 9.06 -4.50
C THR A 217 -6.47 9.98 -3.64
N GLU A 218 -7.04 11.04 -3.05
CA GLU A 218 -6.26 12.00 -2.23
C GLU A 218 -5.58 11.30 -1.03
N ILE A 219 -6.19 10.27 -0.47
CA ILE A 219 -5.60 9.54 0.66
C ILE A 219 -4.43 8.69 0.18
N LEU A 220 -4.65 7.90 -0.87
CA LEU A 220 -3.67 6.93 -1.37
C LEU A 220 -2.48 7.62 -2.02
N THR A 221 -2.69 8.67 -2.81
CA THR A 221 -1.62 9.36 -3.55
C THR A 221 -0.99 10.50 -2.76
N GLU A 222 -1.76 11.29 -1.99
CA GLU A 222 -1.20 12.48 -1.31
C GLU A 222 -0.87 12.27 0.18
N TYR A 223 -1.60 11.39 0.90
CA TYR A 223 -1.44 11.28 2.35
C TYR A 223 -0.50 10.15 2.78
N VAL A 224 -0.44 9.05 2.01
CA VAL A 224 0.40 7.89 2.33
C VAL A 224 1.88 8.25 2.34
N SER A 225 2.43 8.82 1.27
CA SER A 225 3.88 9.12 1.19
C SER A 225 4.36 10.01 2.35
N PRO A 226 3.70 11.14 2.69
CA PRO A 226 4.11 11.95 3.83
C PRO A 226 4.04 11.24 5.19
N ILE A 227 3.05 10.36 5.41
CA ILE A 227 2.98 9.54 6.64
C ILE A 227 4.20 8.62 6.73
N LEU A 228 4.51 7.93 5.62
CA LEU A 228 5.64 6.99 5.57
C LEU A 228 6.99 7.71 5.73
N GLU A 229 7.17 8.85 5.08
CA GLU A 229 8.36 9.69 5.20
C GLU A 229 8.57 10.21 6.63
N GLN A 230 7.50 10.64 7.30
CA GLN A 230 7.56 11.08 8.69
C GLN A 230 7.89 9.91 9.62
N ALA A 231 7.22 8.76 9.46
CA ALA A 231 7.52 7.56 10.24
C ALA A 231 8.98 7.11 10.05
N TYR A 232 9.50 7.20 8.82
CA TYR A 232 10.89 6.92 8.49
C TYR A 232 11.86 7.88 9.19
N THR A 233 11.57 9.19 9.14
CA THR A 233 12.39 10.22 9.79
C THR A 233 12.48 10.00 11.31
N HIS A 234 11.45 9.41 11.90
CA HIS A 234 11.38 9.06 13.32
C HIS A 234 11.84 7.62 13.64
N GLU A 235 12.42 6.91 12.66
CA GLU A 235 12.93 5.54 12.78
C GLU A 235 11.88 4.51 13.25
N GLN A 236 10.60 4.71 12.92
CA GLN A 236 9.50 3.81 13.28
C GLN A 236 9.17 2.83 12.16
N TYR A 237 10.02 1.81 11.98
CA TYR A 237 9.92 0.87 10.86
C TYR A 237 8.76 -0.12 10.97
N ASP A 238 8.33 -0.46 12.19
CA ASP A 238 7.15 -1.31 12.40
C ASP A 238 5.90 -0.56 11.89
N LEU A 239 5.77 0.72 12.25
CA LEU A 239 4.68 1.59 11.80
C LEU A 239 4.65 1.77 10.27
N ILE A 240 5.82 1.82 9.62
CA ILE A 240 5.92 1.85 8.15
C ILE A 240 5.34 0.57 7.56
N SER A 241 5.74 -0.59 8.10
CA SER A 241 5.31 -1.89 7.59
C SER A 241 3.81 -2.07 7.77
N ASP A 242 3.26 -1.68 8.93
CA ASP A 242 1.83 -1.72 9.22
C ASP A 242 1.04 -0.78 8.30
N ALA A 243 1.54 0.45 8.08
CA ALA A 243 0.90 1.41 7.20
C ALA A 243 0.86 0.97 5.74
N ILE A 244 1.95 0.38 5.25
CA ILE A 244 2.00 -0.20 3.90
C ILE A 244 1.05 -1.39 3.79
N GLY A 245 1.04 -2.28 4.79
CA GLY A 245 0.09 -3.41 4.82
C GLY A 245 -1.37 -2.97 4.88
N ASP A 246 -1.66 -1.83 5.52
CA ASP A 246 -3.00 -1.24 5.51
C ASP A 246 -3.37 -0.68 4.12
N VAL A 247 -2.43 -0.03 3.42
CA VAL A 247 -2.63 0.42 2.02
C VAL A 247 -2.86 -0.76 1.09
N GLU A 248 -2.08 -1.83 1.22
CA GLU A 248 -2.26 -3.08 0.49
C GLU A 248 -3.66 -3.65 0.72
N ALA A 249 -4.09 -3.74 1.97
CA ALA A 249 -5.40 -4.28 2.31
C ALA A 249 -6.55 -3.43 1.74
N ILE A 250 -6.40 -2.10 1.72
CA ILE A 250 -7.37 -1.19 1.07
C ILE A 250 -7.41 -1.47 -0.44
N ALA A 251 -6.25 -1.57 -1.07
CA ALA A 251 -6.13 -1.80 -2.51
C ALA A 251 -6.69 -3.16 -2.94
N LEU A 252 -6.43 -4.23 -2.18
CA LEU A 252 -6.95 -5.57 -2.44
C LEU A 252 -8.46 -5.69 -2.15
N ASP A 253 -8.98 -5.02 -1.11
CA ASP A 253 -10.43 -4.97 -0.86
C ASP A 253 -11.15 -4.19 -1.97
N GLY A 254 -10.59 -3.06 -2.41
CA GLY A 254 -11.09 -2.32 -3.57
C GLY A 254 -11.09 -3.17 -4.84
N LEU A 255 -9.99 -3.89 -5.10
CA LEU A 255 -9.87 -4.79 -6.25
C LEU A 255 -10.92 -5.90 -6.23
N GLY A 256 -11.11 -6.56 -5.08
CA GLY A 256 -12.09 -7.64 -4.90
C GLY A 256 -13.55 -7.20 -5.11
N ARG A 257 -13.83 -5.90 -5.02
CA ARG A 257 -15.15 -5.28 -5.29
C ARG A 257 -15.27 -4.69 -6.69
N GLY A 258 -14.23 -4.82 -7.52
CA GLY A 258 -14.19 -4.27 -8.89
C GLY A 258 -13.79 -2.79 -8.98
N PHE A 259 -13.29 -2.18 -7.91
CA PHE A 259 -12.82 -0.79 -7.90
C PHE A 259 -11.34 -0.70 -8.29
N THR A 260 -11.01 -1.07 -9.53
CA THR A 260 -9.62 -1.21 -10.02
C THR A 260 -8.76 0.06 -9.85
N ASN A 261 -9.34 1.24 -10.09
CA ASN A 261 -8.66 2.53 -9.91
C ASN A 261 -8.13 2.74 -8.48
N VAL A 262 -8.77 2.14 -7.45
CA VAL A 262 -8.28 2.23 -6.07
C VAL A 262 -6.93 1.53 -5.94
N THR A 263 -6.76 0.39 -6.62
CA THR A 263 -5.50 -0.35 -6.66
C THR A 263 -4.43 0.42 -7.43
N GLU A 264 -4.80 1.09 -8.51
CA GLU A 264 -3.91 1.97 -9.28
C GLU A 264 -3.42 3.15 -8.43
N ASP A 265 -4.33 3.88 -7.77
CA ASP A 265 -3.99 4.99 -6.86
C ASP A 265 -3.08 4.54 -5.70
N ALA A 266 -3.34 3.34 -5.15
CA ALA A 266 -2.50 2.77 -4.10
C ALA A 266 -1.09 2.44 -4.62
N ALA A 267 -0.98 1.87 -5.82
CA ALA A 267 0.30 1.57 -6.45
C ALA A 267 1.09 2.85 -6.75
N GLU A 268 0.41 3.92 -7.19
CA GLU A 268 1.02 5.24 -7.40
C GLU A 268 1.59 5.80 -6.08
N GLY A 269 0.77 5.89 -5.03
CA GLY A 269 1.20 6.41 -3.74
C GLY A 269 2.32 5.61 -3.07
N LEU A 270 2.29 4.28 -3.22
CA LEU A 270 3.38 3.40 -2.81
C LEU A 270 4.64 3.64 -3.65
N GLY A 271 4.50 3.81 -4.96
CA GLY A 271 5.60 4.14 -5.87
C GLY A 271 6.28 5.47 -5.50
N ASP A 272 5.51 6.49 -5.15
CA ASP A 272 6.02 7.78 -4.69
C ASP A 272 6.81 7.65 -3.38
N ALA A 273 6.29 6.86 -2.42
CA ALA A 273 6.99 6.56 -1.18
C ALA A 273 8.30 5.79 -1.41
N PHE A 274 8.33 4.89 -2.40
CA PHE A 274 9.55 4.20 -2.82
C PHE A 274 10.61 5.19 -3.34
N ASP A 275 10.19 6.14 -4.18
CA ASP A 275 11.08 7.12 -4.80
C ASP A 275 11.64 8.14 -3.79
N ALA A 276 10.81 8.53 -2.81
CA ALA A 276 11.15 9.46 -1.74
C ALA A 276 12.17 8.89 -0.74
N ALA A 277 12.32 7.56 -0.67
CA ALA A 277 13.27 6.91 0.23
C ALA A 277 14.73 7.36 -0.04
N PRO A 278 15.57 7.54 1.00
CA PRO A 278 16.98 7.89 0.81
C PRO A 278 17.74 6.82 0.02
N LEU A 279 18.70 7.21 -0.83
CA LEU A 279 19.52 6.28 -1.65
C LEU A 279 20.58 5.50 -0.85
N THR A 280 20.42 5.39 0.47
CA THR A 280 21.31 4.63 1.36
C THR A 280 20.70 3.28 1.71
N TRP A 281 21.49 2.41 2.34
CA TRP A 281 21.03 1.12 2.87
C TRP A 281 19.84 1.28 3.83
N GLU A 282 19.82 2.33 4.65
CA GLU A 282 18.72 2.59 5.59
C GLU A 282 17.40 2.84 4.85
N GLY A 283 17.44 3.46 3.67
CA GLY A 283 16.27 3.67 2.82
C GLY A 283 15.59 2.38 2.38
N ASN A 284 16.30 1.24 2.42
CA ASN A 284 15.69 -0.07 2.14
C ASN A 284 14.68 -0.48 3.20
N ARG A 285 14.69 0.12 4.39
CA ARG A 285 13.65 -0.11 5.41
C ARG A 285 12.30 0.46 5.00
N LEU A 286 12.28 1.44 4.09
CA LEU A 286 11.05 1.93 3.45
C LEU A 286 10.80 1.18 2.13
N ARG A 287 11.81 1.02 1.28
CA ARG A 287 11.63 0.39 -0.05
C ARG A 287 11.22 -1.08 0.00
N SER A 288 11.73 -1.87 0.95
CA SER A 288 11.47 -3.32 0.98
C SER A 288 9.98 -3.63 1.19
N PRO A 289 9.32 -3.13 2.25
CA PRO A 289 7.89 -3.38 2.43
C PRO A 289 7.05 -2.77 1.28
N VAL A 290 7.44 -1.60 0.74
CA VAL A 290 6.74 -1.02 -0.42
C VAL A 290 6.85 -1.92 -1.65
N LYS A 291 8.04 -2.45 -1.95
CA LYS A 291 8.26 -3.38 -3.06
C LYS A 291 7.45 -4.66 -2.89
N GLU A 292 7.45 -5.23 -1.68
CA GLU A 292 6.68 -6.43 -1.36
C GLU A 292 5.18 -6.18 -1.59
N SER A 293 4.67 -5.03 -1.17
CA SER A 293 3.27 -4.67 -1.39
C SER A 293 2.93 -4.45 -2.87
N LEU A 294 3.75 -3.69 -3.60
CA LEU A 294 3.58 -3.50 -5.04
C LEU A 294 3.64 -4.82 -5.81
N LEU A 295 4.48 -5.77 -5.39
CA LEU A 295 4.55 -7.11 -5.96
C LEU A 295 3.23 -7.87 -5.76
N GLU A 296 2.66 -7.85 -4.56
CA GLU A 296 1.39 -8.53 -4.28
C GLU A 296 0.22 -7.88 -5.05
N LEU A 297 0.17 -6.55 -5.15
CA LEU A 297 -0.83 -5.86 -6.00
C LEU A 297 -0.65 -6.21 -7.49
N THR A 298 0.58 -6.33 -7.96
CA THR A 298 0.89 -6.72 -9.35
C THR A 298 0.42 -8.15 -9.63
N LYS A 299 0.66 -9.09 -8.71
CA LYS A 299 0.17 -10.47 -8.85
C LYS A 299 -1.36 -10.55 -8.80
N ALA A 300 -1.99 -9.81 -7.89
CA ALA A 300 -3.45 -9.81 -7.76
C ALA A 300 -4.12 -9.27 -9.04
N THR A 301 -3.59 -8.20 -9.63
CA THR A 301 -4.09 -7.67 -10.90
C THR A 301 -3.79 -8.57 -12.10
N ALA A 302 -2.62 -9.23 -12.12
CA ALA A 302 -2.28 -10.22 -13.15
C ALA A 302 -3.28 -11.39 -13.18
N ALA A 303 -3.74 -11.84 -12.02
CA ALA A 303 -4.58 -13.03 -11.90
C ALA A 303 -6.02 -12.85 -12.39
N ASP A 304 -6.68 -11.73 -12.06
CA ASP A 304 -8.16 -11.67 -12.15
C ASP A 304 -8.73 -10.35 -12.74
N VAL A 305 -7.89 -9.48 -13.29
CA VAL A 305 -8.32 -8.13 -13.72
C VAL A 305 -7.98 -7.88 -15.20
N GLU A 306 -8.60 -6.88 -15.83
CA GLU A 306 -8.23 -6.46 -17.18
C GLU A 306 -6.73 -6.17 -17.30
N TYR A 307 -6.15 -6.54 -18.43
CA TYR A 307 -4.73 -6.40 -18.71
C TYR A 307 -4.23 -4.95 -18.58
N THR A 308 -5.08 -3.97 -18.90
CA THR A 308 -4.79 -2.53 -18.75
C THR A 308 -4.51 -2.12 -17.31
N THR A 309 -5.31 -2.61 -16.34
CA THR A 309 -5.06 -2.34 -14.91
C THR A 309 -3.80 -3.03 -14.43
N PHE A 310 -3.54 -4.27 -14.87
CA PHE A 310 -2.27 -4.95 -14.58
C PHE A 310 -1.07 -4.12 -15.08
N LEU A 311 -1.15 -3.55 -16.29
CA LEU A 311 -0.08 -2.69 -16.83
C LEU A 311 0.16 -1.44 -15.98
N LEU A 312 -0.91 -0.78 -15.55
CA LEU A 312 -0.79 0.44 -14.74
C LEU A 312 -0.17 0.14 -13.38
N VAL A 313 -0.58 -0.93 -12.71
CA VAL A 313 -0.01 -1.32 -11.40
C VAL A 313 1.42 -1.83 -11.53
N SER A 314 1.70 -2.72 -12.48
CA SER A 314 3.07 -3.25 -12.71
C SER A 314 4.07 -2.16 -13.08
N HIS A 315 3.61 -1.12 -13.80
CA HIS A 315 4.44 0.04 -14.14
C HIS A 315 5.05 0.68 -12.89
N HIS A 316 4.30 0.85 -11.80
CA HIS A 316 4.83 1.44 -10.57
C HIS A 316 5.91 0.59 -9.91
N LEU A 317 5.89 -0.74 -10.05
CA LEU A 317 6.97 -1.61 -9.55
C LEU A 317 8.21 -1.54 -10.46
N ASP A 318 8.02 -1.78 -11.77
CA ASP A 318 9.10 -1.80 -12.75
C ASP A 318 9.80 -0.45 -12.91
N HIS A 319 9.02 0.63 -12.96
CA HIS A 319 9.53 1.99 -13.10
C HIS A 319 10.44 2.35 -11.93
N GLN A 320 10.00 2.06 -10.70
CA GLN A 320 10.74 2.45 -9.50
C GLN A 320 12.06 1.69 -9.36
N LEU A 321 12.08 0.40 -9.71
CA LEU A 321 13.32 -0.38 -9.74
C LEU A 321 14.27 0.09 -10.84
N THR A 322 13.73 0.46 -12.01
CA THR A 322 14.49 1.04 -13.12
C THR A 322 15.10 2.39 -12.73
N VAL A 323 14.31 3.27 -12.11
CA VAL A 323 14.76 4.57 -11.61
C VAL A 323 15.83 4.39 -10.53
N LEU A 324 15.66 3.44 -9.61
CA LEU A 324 16.66 3.12 -8.59
C LEU A 324 18.00 2.73 -9.21
N LEU A 325 18.01 1.84 -10.21
CA LEU A 325 19.23 1.48 -10.94
C LEU A 325 19.86 2.69 -11.62
N ARG A 326 19.06 3.54 -12.28
CA ARG A 326 19.56 4.75 -12.97
C ARG A 326 20.14 5.79 -12.02
N ARG A 327 19.63 5.88 -10.78
CA ARG A 327 20.13 6.78 -9.73
C ARG A 327 21.46 6.34 -9.13
N ARG A 328 21.91 5.11 -9.39
CA ARG A 328 23.21 4.56 -8.95
C ARG A 328 23.43 4.69 -7.43
N PRO A 329 22.53 4.14 -6.59
CA PRO A 329 22.78 4.04 -5.16
C PRO A 329 23.94 3.07 -4.88
N ASP A 330 24.37 2.99 -3.62
CA ASP A 330 25.40 2.04 -3.20
C ASP A 330 25.05 0.61 -3.62
N ALA A 331 26.01 -0.20 -4.05
CA ALA A 331 25.78 -1.58 -4.53
C ALA A 331 25.01 -2.45 -3.51
N ASN A 332 25.19 -2.20 -2.21
CA ASN A 332 24.45 -2.91 -1.15
C ASN A 332 22.94 -2.62 -1.18
N VAL A 333 22.53 -1.46 -1.69
CA VAL A 333 21.12 -1.05 -1.83
C VAL A 333 20.44 -1.88 -2.92
N THR A 334 21.10 -2.00 -4.08
CA THR A 334 20.55 -2.72 -5.24
C THR A 334 20.64 -4.23 -5.10
N HIS A 335 21.70 -4.74 -4.46
CA HIS A 335 22.01 -6.17 -4.47
C HIS A 335 20.83 -7.04 -4.02
N ARG A 336 20.18 -6.67 -2.92
CA ARG A 336 19.01 -7.41 -2.43
C ARG A 336 17.73 -7.02 -3.16
N LEU A 337 17.41 -5.73 -3.23
CA LEU A 337 16.12 -5.27 -3.77
C LEU A 337 15.94 -5.64 -5.24
N VAL A 338 16.92 -5.28 -6.07
CA VAL A 338 16.90 -5.52 -7.51
C VAL A 338 17.19 -6.99 -7.81
N GLY A 339 18.12 -7.62 -7.08
CA GLY A 339 18.47 -9.03 -7.29
C GLY A 339 17.30 -9.98 -7.00
N ASP A 340 16.62 -9.80 -5.87
CA ASP A 340 15.43 -10.60 -5.51
C ASP A 340 14.29 -10.36 -6.51
N TYR A 341 14.10 -9.10 -6.93
CA TYR A 341 13.12 -8.77 -7.95
C TYR A 341 13.38 -9.50 -9.26
N TYR A 342 14.56 -9.24 -9.83
CA TYR A 342 14.96 -9.71 -11.16
C TYR A 342 14.91 -11.23 -11.28
N SER A 343 15.44 -11.94 -10.28
CA SER A 343 15.68 -13.38 -10.36
C SER A 343 14.51 -14.23 -9.91
N ARG A 344 13.67 -13.72 -9.00
CA ARG A 344 12.59 -14.49 -8.38
C ARG A 344 11.23 -13.84 -8.63
N GLU A 345 11.05 -12.61 -8.18
CA GLU A 345 9.71 -12.01 -8.11
C GLU A 345 9.12 -11.73 -9.50
N THR A 346 9.97 -11.37 -10.47
CA THR A 346 9.55 -11.27 -11.87
C THR A 346 9.07 -12.62 -12.42
N ALA A 347 9.73 -13.72 -12.09
CA ALA A 347 9.26 -15.05 -12.51
C ALA A 347 7.93 -15.43 -11.85
N GLU A 348 7.69 -15.04 -10.60
CA GLU A 348 6.40 -15.24 -9.91
C GLU A 348 5.27 -14.44 -10.58
N ILE A 349 5.50 -13.19 -11.00
CA ILE A 349 4.51 -12.42 -11.77
C ILE A 349 4.22 -13.11 -13.11
N PHE A 350 5.28 -13.57 -13.79
CA PHE A 350 5.15 -14.25 -15.07
C PHE A 350 4.37 -15.56 -14.95
N GLU A 351 4.62 -16.35 -13.90
CA GLU A 351 3.87 -17.57 -13.60
C GLU A 351 2.37 -17.30 -13.49
N VAL A 352 1.97 -16.25 -12.77
CA VAL A 352 0.54 -15.86 -12.66
C VAL A 352 -0.06 -15.48 -14.01
N LEU A 353 0.68 -14.76 -14.86
CA LEU A 353 0.20 -14.44 -16.22
C LEU A 353 0.10 -15.69 -17.09
N VAL A 354 1.08 -16.58 -17.00
CA VAL A 354 1.09 -17.84 -17.75
C VAL A 354 -0.09 -18.70 -17.31
N ASP A 355 -0.30 -18.90 -16.00
CA ASP A 355 -1.43 -19.66 -15.46
C ASP A 355 -2.78 -19.14 -15.97
N ARG A 356 -2.88 -17.83 -16.18
CA ARG A 356 -4.10 -17.20 -16.69
C ARG A 356 -4.31 -17.39 -18.19
N TYR A 357 -3.26 -17.20 -19.00
CA TYR A 357 -3.40 -17.10 -20.46
C TYR A 357 -2.95 -18.37 -21.21
N ALA A 358 -2.28 -19.32 -20.55
CA ALA A 358 -1.69 -20.50 -21.19
C ALA A 358 -2.71 -21.33 -21.97
N ASP A 359 -3.86 -21.62 -21.35
CA ASP A 359 -4.91 -22.42 -21.97
C ASP A 359 -5.44 -21.79 -23.26
N ASP A 360 -5.45 -20.46 -23.34
CA ASP A 360 -5.90 -19.73 -24.51
C ASP A 360 -4.84 -19.72 -25.62
N VAL A 361 -3.54 -19.78 -25.29
CA VAL A 361 -2.45 -19.57 -26.28
C VAL A 361 -1.69 -20.82 -26.68
N GLN A 362 -1.65 -21.88 -25.86
CA GLN A 362 -0.78 -23.06 -26.07
C GLN A 362 -1.03 -23.79 -27.41
N ASP A 363 -2.29 -23.88 -27.84
CA ASP A 363 -2.69 -24.59 -29.08
C ASP A 363 -2.78 -23.66 -30.30
N GLN A 364 -2.51 -22.37 -30.14
CA GLN A 364 -2.58 -21.41 -31.22
C GLN A 364 -1.25 -21.35 -31.99
N ASP A 365 -1.33 -21.29 -33.32
CA ASP A 365 -0.16 -21.03 -34.20
C ASP A 365 0.20 -19.53 -34.13
N ILE A 366 0.72 -19.11 -32.98
CA ILE A 366 1.12 -17.73 -32.71
C ILE A 366 2.55 -17.53 -33.18
N ASN A 367 2.75 -16.53 -34.05
CA ASN A 367 4.08 -16.10 -34.37
C ASN A 367 4.62 -15.11 -33.30
N TRP A 368 5.24 -15.69 -32.27
CA TRP A 368 5.89 -14.97 -31.17
C TRP A 368 7.09 -14.11 -31.62
N ILE A 369 7.59 -14.35 -32.83
CA ILE A 369 8.74 -13.68 -33.43
C ILE A 369 8.23 -12.76 -34.55
N SER A 370 8.31 -11.44 -34.36
CA SER A 370 7.76 -10.50 -35.35
C SER A 370 8.35 -10.74 -36.76
N PRO A 371 7.53 -10.76 -37.83
CA PRO A 371 8.00 -10.94 -39.18
C PRO A 371 8.83 -9.74 -39.64
N THR A 372 10.04 -9.99 -40.12
CA THR A 372 11.03 -9.00 -40.58
C THR A 372 10.60 -8.22 -41.84
N GLU A 373 9.45 -8.56 -42.44
CA GLU A 373 9.00 -8.10 -43.77
C GLU A 373 8.01 -6.91 -43.76
N GLY A 374 7.89 -6.15 -42.66
CA GLY A 374 7.05 -4.94 -42.63
C GLY A 374 5.54 -5.19 -42.76
N ARG A 375 5.08 -6.41 -42.43
CA ARG A 375 3.64 -6.66 -42.22
C ARG A 375 3.24 -6.07 -40.87
N LYS A 376 2.00 -5.59 -40.77
CA LYS A 376 1.42 -5.19 -39.49
C LYS A 376 1.32 -6.44 -38.61
N TRP A 377 2.30 -6.62 -37.73
CA TRP A 377 2.32 -7.71 -36.77
C TRP A 377 1.20 -7.48 -35.77
N THR A 378 0.33 -8.48 -35.62
CA THR A 378 -0.81 -8.47 -34.70
C THR A 378 -0.79 -9.78 -33.95
N LEU A 379 -0.58 -9.72 -32.64
CA LEU A 379 -0.78 -10.85 -31.76
C LEU A 379 -2.27 -10.97 -31.40
N PRO A 380 -2.75 -12.18 -31.06
CA PRO A 380 -4.01 -12.34 -30.35
C PRO A 380 -4.01 -11.53 -29.05
N ASP A 381 -5.18 -11.05 -28.64
CA ASP A 381 -5.32 -10.23 -27.43
C ASP A 381 -4.86 -11.01 -26.18
N GLU A 382 -5.02 -12.33 -26.16
CA GLU A 382 -4.60 -13.23 -25.08
C GLU A 382 -3.07 -13.43 -25.03
N ALA A 383 -2.37 -13.20 -26.14
CA ALA A 383 -0.91 -13.34 -26.23
C ALA A 383 -0.16 -12.02 -25.95
N GLU A 384 -0.84 -10.87 -26.08
CA GLU A 384 -0.24 -9.56 -25.85
C GLU A 384 0.30 -9.38 -24.41
N PRO A 385 -0.39 -9.82 -23.33
CA PRO A 385 0.13 -9.71 -21.97
C PRO A 385 1.46 -10.42 -21.76
N LEU A 386 1.57 -11.68 -22.20
CA LEU A 386 2.78 -12.49 -22.10
C LEU A 386 3.93 -11.88 -22.91
N ARG A 387 3.63 -11.39 -24.12
CA ARG A 387 4.63 -10.74 -24.97
C ARG A 387 5.09 -9.40 -24.40
N HIS A 388 4.18 -8.58 -23.87
CA HIS A 388 4.53 -7.31 -23.27
C HIS A 388 5.40 -7.51 -22.03
N PHE A 389 5.05 -8.47 -21.17
CA PHE A 389 5.87 -8.84 -20.04
C PHE A 389 7.30 -9.20 -20.45
N TRP A 390 7.46 -10.03 -21.50
CA TRP A 390 8.77 -10.34 -22.06
C TRP A 390 9.53 -9.08 -22.54
N ARG A 391 8.84 -8.10 -23.15
CA ARG A 391 9.45 -6.83 -23.60
C ARG A 391 9.95 -6.01 -22.42
N GLU A 392 9.14 -5.86 -21.37
CA GLU A 392 9.52 -5.12 -20.18
C GLU A 392 10.69 -5.79 -19.45
N TYR A 393 10.68 -7.13 -19.34
CA TYR A 393 11.80 -7.85 -18.73
C TYR A 393 13.10 -7.74 -19.54
N ALA A 394 13.01 -7.73 -20.86
CA ALA A 394 14.15 -7.45 -21.74
C ALA A 394 14.68 -6.02 -21.53
N SER A 395 13.79 -5.03 -21.43
CA SER A 395 14.14 -3.62 -21.18
C SER A 395 14.78 -3.41 -19.80
N PHE A 396 14.27 -4.11 -18.78
CA PHE A 396 14.84 -4.10 -17.44
C PHE A 396 16.24 -4.74 -17.42
N THR A 397 16.42 -5.87 -18.13
CA THR A 397 17.72 -6.52 -18.31
C THR A 397 18.73 -5.60 -18.99
N GLU A 398 18.30 -4.82 -19.99
CA GLU A 398 19.14 -3.81 -20.62
C GLU A 398 19.60 -2.76 -19.59
N THR A 399 18.70 -2.27 -18.75
CA THR A 399 19.03 -1.31 -17.67
C THR A 399 20.08 -1.89 -16.70
N VAL A 400 19.98 -3.18 -16.36
CA VAL A 400 20.97 -3.89 -15.55
C VAL A 400 22.34 -3.94 -16.24
N LEU A 401 22.38 -4.23 -17.54
CA LEU A 401 23.62 -4.27 -18.31
C LEU A 401 24.23 -2.88 -18.49
N GLN A 402 23.41 -1.84 -18.67
CA GLN A 402 23.86 -0.46 -18.71
C GLN A 402 24.52 -0.05 -17.38
N TYR A 403 23.90 -0.42 -16.25
CA TYR A 403 24.50 -0.25 -14.92
C TYR A 403 25.85 -0.96 -14.82
N ARG A 404 25.93 -2.22 -15.26
CA ARG A 404 27.18 -3.00 -15.25
C ARG A 404 28.30 -2.36 -16.08
N VAL A 405 27.97 -1.78 -17.23
CA VAL A 405 28.93 -1.07 -18.07
C VAL A 405 29.41 0.21 -17.39
N SER A 406 28.54 0.92 -16.67
CA SER A 406 28.89 2.19 -16.04
C SER A 406 29.64 2.04 -14.71
N GLU A 407 29.26 1.07 -13.88
CA GLU A 407 29.80 0.89 -12.53
C GLU A 407 30.89 -0.19 -12.45
N GLU A 408 31.20 -0.85 -13.58
CA GLU A 408 32.15 -1.97 -13.67
C GLU A 408 31.81 -3.22 -12.82
N GLU A 409 30.69 -3.18 -12.08
CA GLU A 409 30.13 -4.25 -11.26
C GLU A 409 28.64 -4.42 -11.54
N TYR A 410 28.10 -5.63 -11.33
CA TYR A 410 26.66 -5.86 -11.46
C TYR A 410 25.92 -5.31 -10.25
N PRO A 411 24.65 -4.89 -10.41
CA PRO A 411 23.85 -4.41 -9.29
C PRO A 411 23.48 -5.54 -8.31
N PHE A 412 23.67 -6.81 -8.69
CA PHE A 412 23.44 -8.06 -7.94
C PHE A 412 24.37 -9.17 -8.46
N ASP A 413 24.29 -10.41 -7.94
CA ASP A 413 25.11 -11.53 -8.42
C ASP A 413 24.87 -11.81 -9.91
N GLY A 414 25.89 -11.70 -10.77
CA GLY A 414 25.74 -11.78 -12.24
C GLY A 414 25.10 -13.08 -12.76
N GLY A 415 25.21 -14.20 -12.02
CA GLY A 415 24.52 -15.45 -12.34
C GLY A 415 22.99 -15.36 -12.27
N SER A 416 22.46 -14.36 -11.56
CA SER A 416 21.03 -14.12 -11.42
C SER A 416 20.37 -13.69 -12.74
N ILE A 417 21.15 -13.17 -13.70
CA ILE A 417 20.63 -12.82 -15.04
C ILE A 417 20.17 -14.10 -15.76
N ASP A 418 21.08 -15.06 -15.88
CA ASP A 418 20.83 -16.34 -16.52
C ASP A 418 19.75 -17.15 -15.78
N ASP A 419 19.78 -17.17 -14.44
CA ASP A 419 18.77 -17.86 -13.65
C ASP A 419 17.36 -17.25 -13.80
N GLY A 420 17.25 -15.92 -13.92
CA GLY A 420 15.98 -15.23 -14.14
C GLY A 420 15.36 -15.56 -15.50
N TRP A 421 16.15 -15.45 -16.58
CA TRP A 421 15.71 -15.84 -17.93
C TRP A 421 15.39 -17.32 -18.06
N LYS A 422 16.15 -18.17 -17.37
CA LYS A 422 15.86 -19.59 -17.29
C LYS A 422 14.47 -19.82 -16.67
N ARG A 423 14.15 -19.22 -15.52
CA ARG A 423 12.85 -19.42 -14.84
C ARG A 423 11.65 -19.05 -15.70
N ILE A 424 11.70 -17.89 -16.36
CA ILE A 424 10.59 -17.51 -17.27
C ILE A 424 10.52 -18.42 -18.50
N THR A 425 11.65 -19.00 -18.94
CA THR A 425 11.65 -20.00 -20.01
C THR A 425 11.02 -21.31 -19.55
N GLU A 426 11.35 -21.76 -18.32
CA GLU A 426 10.76 -22.94 -17.68
C GLU A 426 9.25 -22.77 -17.55
N ASN A 427 8.77 -21.64 -17.01
CA ASN A 427 7.34 -21.37 -16.87
C ASN A 427 6.60 -21.42 -18.22
N ALA A 428 7.17 -20.83 -19.28
CA ALA A 428 6.57 -20.88 -20.62
C ALA A 428 6.56 -22.30 -21.21
N ALA A 429 7.60 -23.09 -20.98
CA ALA A 429 7.71 -24.47 -21.47
C ALA A 429 6.81 -25.43 -20.69
N ASP A 430 6.73 -25.31 -19.36
CA ASP A 430 5.82 -26.07 -18.50
C ASP A 430 4.35 -25.87 -18.90
N ALA A 431 4.00 -24.65 -19.33
CA ALA A 431 2.68 -24.29 -19.84
C ALA A 431 2.43 -24.67 -21.31
N GLY A 432 3.37 -25.36 -21.97
CA GLY A 432 3.24 -25.79 -23.37
C GLY A 432 3.32 -24.66 -24.40
N ILE A 433 3.79 -23.46 -24.02
CA ILE A 433 3.91 -22.30 -24.91
C ILE A 433 5.30 -22.29 -25.56
N ASP A 434 5.63 -23.34 -26.32
CA ASP A 434 6.96 -23.58 -26.88
C ASP A 434 7.51 -22.41 -27.70
N GLY A 435 6.63 -21.67 -28.40
CA GLY A 435 7.02 -20.50 -29.17
C GLY A 435 7.51 -19.33 -28.31
N LEU A 436 6.90 -19.12 -27.14
CA LEU A 436 7.34 -18.12 -26.15
C LEU A 436 8.62 -18.59 -25.44
N ALA A 437 8.71 -19.87 -25.08
CA ALA A 437 9.94 -20.45 -24.52
C ALA A 437 11.13 -20.34 -25.51
N THR A 438 10.88 -20.58 -26.80
CA THR A 438 11.88 -20.41 -27.88
C THR A 438 12.35 -18.96 -27.95
N LEU A 439 11.42 -18.01 -27.88
CA LEU A 439 11.73 -16.58 -27.85
C LEU A 439 12.58 -16.19 -26.63
N CYS A 440 12.27 -16.70 -25.43
CA CYS A 440 13.10 -16.48 -24.23
C CYS A 440 14.50 -17.07 -24.40
N CYS A 441 14.64 -18.24 -25.04
CA CYS A 441 15.93 -18.83 -25.41
C CYS A 441 16.71 -17.95 -26.39
N ILE A 442 16.05 -17.36 -27.40
CA ILE A 442 16.69 -16.39 -28.32
C ILE A 442 17.27 -15.21 -27.53
N THR A 443 16.49 -14.62 -26.61
CA THR A 443 16.97 -13.52 -25.76
C THR A 443 18.15 -13.96 -24.89
N THR A 444 18.07 -15.14 -24.28
CA THR A 444 19.14 -15.72 -23.45
C THR A 444 20.44 -15.90 -24.25
N LEU A 445 20.36 -16.38 -25.49
CA LEU A 445 21.52 -16.56 -26.37
C LEU A 445 22.18 -15.23 -26.73
N GLN A 446 21.37 -14.21 -27.04
CA GLN A 446 21.88 -12.85 -27.29
C GLN A 446 22.53 -12.28 -26.03
N LEU A 447 21.91 -12.42 -24.87
CA LEU A 447 22.47 -11.98 -23.59
C LEU A 447 23.80 -12.67 -23.27
N ALA A 448 23.88 -13.99 -23.45
CA ALA A 448 25.09 -14.76 -23.23
C ALA A 448 26.25 -14.22 -24.09
N TYR A 449 26.01 -13.88 -25.36
CA TYR A 449 27.02 -13.26 -26.22
C TYR A 449 27.54 -11.93 -25.68
N HIS A 450 26.63 -11.07 -25.20
CA HIS A 450 27.01 -9.76 -24.66
C HIS A 450 27.73 -9.87 -23.32
N VAL A 451 27.28 -10.77 -22.43
CA VAL A 451 27.94 -11.05 -21.15
C VAL A 451 29.32 -11.67 -21.37
N ASP A 452 29.49 -12.53 -22.38
CA ASP A 452 30.80 -13.11 -22.73
C ASP A 452 31.85 -12.03 -23.03
N LYS A 453 31.43 -11.00 -23.77
CA LYS A 453 32.27 -9.84 -24.11
C LYS A 453 32.60 -8.99 -22.88
N LEU A 454 31.72 -8.93 -21.89
CA LEU A 454 31.96 -8.22 -20.64
C LEU A 454 32.86 -9.00 -19.67
N GLU A 455 32.75 -10.32 -19.65
CA GLU A 455 33.35 -11.19 -18.63
C GLU A 455 34.53 -12.04 -19.10
N ASN A 456 34.93 -11.92 -20.37
CA ASN A 456 36.06 -12.62 -20.99
C ASN A 456 35.95 -14.16 -20.89
N GLY A 457 34.87 -14.78 -21.35
CA GLY A 457 34.80 -16.24 -21.50
C GLY A 457 34.12 -17.02 -20.36
N ARG A 458 33.52 -16.36 -19.37
CA ARG A 458 32.92 -17.03 -18.19
C ARG A 458 31.46 -17.44 -18.40
N LEU A 459 31.21 -18.32 -19.37
CA LEU A 459 29.86 -18.76 -19.76
C LEU A 459 29.38 -20.09 -19.14
N GLY A 460 30.02 -20.55 -18.07
CA GLY A 460 29.75 -21.86 -17.49
C GLY A 460 28.32 -22.05 -16.98
N MET A 461 27.67 -20.97 -16.52
CA MET A 461 26.28 -20.98 -16.03
C MET A 461 25.29 -21.07 -17.19
N TRP A 462 25.43 -20.17 -18.17
CA TRP A 462 24.62 -20.10 -19.38
C TRP A 462 24.58 -21.42 -20.16
N THR A 463 25.75 -22.02 -20.38
CA THR A 463 25.84 -23.34 -21.05
C THR A 463 25.17 -24.46 -20.25
N ASN A 464 25.24 -24.40 -18.92
CA ASN A 464 24.59 -25.36 -18.05
C ASN A 464 23.06 -25.18 -18.03
N ASN A 465 22.58 -23.93 -18.00
CA ASN A 465 21.15 -23.63 -17.92
C ASN A 465 20.43 -23.96 -19.24
N LEU A 466 20.98 -23.57 -20.39
CA LEU A 466 20.47 -23.99 -21.70
C LEU A 466 20.58 -25.51 -21.91
N GLY A 467 21.65 -26.14 -21.43
CA GLY A 467 21.79 -27.60 -21.50
C GLY A 467 20.79 -28.35 -20.63
N ARG A 468 20.37 -27.77 -19.49
CA ARG A 468 19.27 -28.30 -18.67
C ARG A 468 17.92 -28.11 -19.34
N LEU A 469 17.65 -26.92 -19.87
CA LEU A 469 16.41 -26.66 -20.63
C LEU A 469 16.24 -27.67 -21.78
N ARG A 470 17.31 -27.94 -22.53
CA ARG A 470 17.32 -28.94 -23.61
C ARG A 470 17.15 -30.39 -23.14
N LEU A 471 17.49 -30.69 -21.88
CA LEU A 471 17.38 -32.04 -21.31
C LEU A 471 16.01 -32.28 -20.67
N ASP A 472 15.50 -31.30 -19.93
CA ASP A 472 14.32 -31.40 -19.10
C ASP A 472 13.03 -31.12 -19.89
N TYR A 473 13.11 -30.38 -21.00
CA TYR A 473 12.00 -30.02 -21.91
C TYR A 473 12.24 -30.50 -23.34
N ASP A 474 11.34 -30.18 -24.30
CA ASP A 474 11.54 -30.51 -25.71
C ASP A 474 12.83 -29.86 -26.24
N PRO A 475 13.82 -30.65 -26.70
CA PRO A 475 15.05 -30.11 -27.28
C PRO A 475 14.81 -29.13 -28.43
N ALA A 476 13.68 -29.26 -29.14
CA ALA A 476 13.30 -28.38 -30.24
C ALA A 476 13.18 -26.92 -29.82
N ILE A 477 12.85 -26.61 -28.55
CA ILE A 477 12.75 -25.22 -28.05
C ILE A 477 14.11 -24.53 -28.17
N VAL A 478 15.17 -25.18 -27.67
CA VAL A 478 16.53 -24.63 -27.68
C VAL A 478 17.14 -24.72 -29.08
N ASP A 479 16.96 -25.85 -29.76
CA ASP A 479 17.53 -26.09 -31.09
C ASP A 479 16.94 -25.11 -32.13
N ARG A 480 15.64 -24.83 -32.07
CA ARG A 480 14.97 -23.84 -32.94
C ARG A 480 15.46 -22.42 -32.68
N ALA A 481 15.75 -22.06 -31.43
CA ALA A 481 16.32 -20.75 -31.11
C ALA A 481 17.69 -20.55 -31.79
N PHE A 482 18.55 -21.57 -31.80
CA PHE A 482 19.81 -21.55 -32.55
C PHE A 482 19.60 -21.47 -34.06
N GLU A 483 18.65 -22.24 -34.62
CA GLU A 483 18.35 -22.22 -36.05
C GLU A 483 17.89 -20.84 -36.53
N LEU A 484 16.95 -20.21 -35.79
CA LEU A 484 16.41 -18.90 -36.13
C LEU A 484 17.47 -17.79 -36.08
N LEU A 485 18.39 -17.85 -35.10
CA LEU A 485 19.50 -16.91 -35.02
C LEU A 485 20.54 -17.10 -36.14
N LYS A 486 20.64 -18.29 -36.74
CA LYS A 486 21.52 -18.56 -37.89
C LYS A 486 20.91 -18.13 -39.23
N THR A 487 19.58 -18.12 -39.36
CA THR A 487 18.87 -17.76 -40.61
C THR A 487 18.70 -16.25 -40.80
N ASP A 488 19.18 -15.43 -39.86
CA ASP A 488 18.99 -13.98 -39.82
C ASP A 488 17.50 -13.56 -39.75
N GLU A 489 16.61 -14.46 -39.33
CA GLU A 489 15.21 -14.14 -39.01
C GLU A 489 15.18 -13.41 -37.67
N ARG A 490 15.30 -12.08 -37.75
CA ARG A 490 15.35 -11.20 -36.58
C ARG A 490 13.93 -10.89 -36.11
N PRO A 491 13.56 -11.15 -34.84
CA PRO A 491 12.36 -10.56 -34.27
C PRO A 491 12.49 -9.03 -34.31
N GLU A 492 11.53 -8.29 -34.90
CA GLU A 492 11.43 -6.85 -34.62
C GLU A 492 11.16 -6.65 -33.11
N GLY A 493 12.07 -5.89 -32.48
CA GLY A 493 12.30 -5.85 -31.03
C GLY A 493 13.79 -6.01 -30.79
N GLN A 494 14.52 -4.98 -31.20
CA GLN A 494 15.94 -4.97 -31.57
C GLN A 494 16.90 -5.42 -30.44
N ASN A 495 18.14 -5.70 -30.83
CA ASN A 495 19.24 -6.25 -30.04
C ASN A 495 19.45 -5.56 -28.67
N ILE A 496 19.76 -6.35 -27.64
CA ILE A 496 20.33 -5.86 -26.37
C ILE A 496 21.75 -5.38 -26.66
N SER A 497 21.97 -4.07 -26.78
CA SER A 497 23.30 -3.50 -27.04
C SER A 497 24.02 -3.15 -25.75
N VAL A 498 25.31 -3.52 -25.65
CA VAL A 498 26.16 -3.25 -24.49
C VAL A 498 27.37 -2.41 -24.92
N ARG A 499 27.26 -1.06 -24.90
CA ARG A 499 28.30 -0.14 -24.36
C ARG A 499 27.99 1.38 -24.39
N THR A 500 28.56 2.03 -23.35
CA THR A 500 28.91 3.44 -23.04
C THR A 500 28.13 4.58 -23.71
N ILE A 501 27.15 5.12 -22.99
CA ILE A 501 26.56 6.45 -23.26
C ILE A 501 27.21 7.50 -22.33
N ASP A 502 27.60 8.62 -22.93
CA ASP A 502 27.94 9.87 -22.25
C ASP A 502 26.67 10.43 -21.58
N PRO A 503 26.65 10.63 -20.25
CA PRO A 503 25.45 10.93 -19.46
C PRO A 503 24.77 12.29 -19.75
N THR A 504 25.14 12.98 -20.83
CA THR A 504 24.69 14.34 -21.14
C THR A 504 23.75 14.49 -22.35
N SER A 505 23.48 13.43 -23.14
CA SER A 505 22.60 13.56 -24.32
C SER A 505 21.12 13.31 -23.99
N ALA A 506 20.38 14.41 -23.78
CA ALA A 506 18.92 14.45 -23.65
C ALA A 506 18.23 14.53 -25.02
N ASP A 507 18.39 13.52 -25.88
CA ASP A 507 17.73 13.49 -27.20
C ASP A 507 16.75 12.31 -27.30
N THR A 508 15.48 12.59 -27.01
CA THR A 508 14.36 11.64 -26.87
C THR A 508 13.72 11.22 -28.20
N ASP A 509 14.31 11.57 -29.36
CA ASP A 509 13.60 11.51 -30.66
C ASP A 509 14.17 10.50 -31.67
N LYS A 510 14.93 9.49 -31.23
CA LYS A 510 15.36 8.36 -32.07
C LYS A 510 14.93 7.06 -31.45
N GLY A 511 14.24 6.21 -32.24
CA GLY A 511 13.68 4.93 -31.77
C GLY A 511 14.68 4.09 -30.97
N PHE A 512 14.16 3.45 -29.93
CA PHE A 512 14.79 2.76 -28.78
C PHE A 512 16.09 2.00 -29.07
N PHE A 513 16.32 1.51 -30.31
CA PHE A 513 17.57 0.82 -30.65
C PHE A 513 18.28 1.28 -31.94
N SER A 514 17.89 2.43 -32.50
CA SER A 514 18.52 3.02 -33.69
C SER A 514 19.87 3.72 -33.41
N GLN A 515 20.22 3.93 -32.14
CA GLN A 515 21.46 4.63 -31.76
C GLN A 515 22.68 3.71 -31.54
N PHE A 516 22.53 2.38 -31.69
CA PHE A 516 23.55 1.43 -31.24
C PHE A 516 24.30 0.67 -32.35
N LEU A 517 24.07 0.99 -33.63
CA LEU A 517 24.57 0.22 -34.78
C LEU A 517 25.72 0.88 -35.56
N ASN A 518 26.68 1.53 -34.91
CA ASN A 518 27.91 1.95 -35.61
C ASN A 518 29.15 1.98 -34.70
N SER A 519 29.94 0.89 -34.68
CA SER A 519 31.43 0.96 -34.79
C SER A 519 32.14 -0.42 -34.83
N ASP A 520 32.65 -0.80 -36.00
CA ASP A 520 34.05 -1.04 -36.39
C ASP A 520 35.10 -1.81 -35.54
N GLN A 521 34.79 -2.50 -34.44
CA GLN A 521 35.77 -3.42 -33.80
C GLN A 521 35.13 -4.72 -33.28
N GLU A 522 35.10 -5.75 -34.14
CA GLU A 522 34.71 -7.12 -33.81
C GLU A 522 35.95 -8.02 -33.75
N ASP A 523 36.20 -8.72 -32.62
CA ASP A 523 37.25 -9.75 -32.53
C ASP A 523 36.72 -11.17 -32.88
N VAL A 524 35.43 -11.46 -32.64
CA VAL A 524 34.72 -12.68 -33.13
C VAL A 524 33.28 -12.32 -33.54
N PRO A 525 32.87 -12.57 -34.80
CA PRO A 525 31.50 -12.36 -35.26
C PRO A 525 30.46 -13.17 -34.48
N PHE A 526 29.24 -12.66 -34.34
CA PHE A 526 28.16 -13.32 -33.59
C PHE A 526 27.87 -14.73 -34.12
N GLU A 527 27.88 -14.91 -35.43
CA GLU A 527 27.59 -16.18 -36.10
C GLU A 527 28.67 -17.24 -35.78
N GLU A 528 29.94 -16.83 -35.76
CA GLU A 528 31.05 -17.72 -35.39
C GLU A 528 30.98 -18.12 -33.92
N TRP A 529 30.67 -17.15 -33.05
CA TRP A 529 30.46 -17.40 -31.62
C TRP A 529 29.27 -18.34 -31.38
N LEU A 530 28.15 -18.14 -32.09
CA LEU A 530 26.92 -18.90 -31.93
C LEU A 530 27.14 -20.39 -32.23
N VAL A 531 27.90 -20.72 -33.28
CA VAL A 531 28.23 -22.11 -33.63
C VAL A 531 29.10 -22.78 -32.57
N ASP A 532 30.10 -22.08 -32.03
CA ASP A 532 30.92 -22.62 -30.94
C ASP A 532 30.12 -22.79 -29.64
N PHE A 533 29.24 -21.83 -29.35
CA PHE A 533 28.39 -21.86 -28.16
C PHE A 533 27.34 -22.97 -28.22
N GLU A 534 26.70 -23.18 -29.37
CA GLU A 534 25.79 -24.30 -29.62
C GLU A 534 26.47 -25.64 -29.32
N ARG A 535 27.69 -25.84 -29.83
CA ARG A 535 28.47 -27.05 -29.57
C ARG A 535 28.69 -27.26 -28.07
N LYS A 536 29.04 -26.21 -27.32
CA LYS A 536 29.23 -26.28 -25.85
C LYS A 536 27.93 -26.64 -25.12
N VAL A 537 26.78 -26.12 -25.56
CA VAL A 537 25.47 -26.46 -24.99
C VAL A 537 25.14 -27.94 -25.24
N HIS A 538 25.41 -28.45 -26.44
CA HIS A 538 25.23 -29.87 -26.77
C HIS A 538 26.13 -30.78 -25.93
N GLU A 539 27.43 -30.50 -25.88
CA GLU A 539 28.40 -31.23 -25.06
C GLU A 539 27.98 -31.22 -23.57
N ARG A 540 27.45 -30.09 -23.08
CA ARG A 540 26.95 -29.98 -21.71
C ARG A 540 25.67 -30.78 -21.48
N THR A 541 24.77 -30.82 -22.45
CA THR A 541 23.52 -31.60 -22.38
C THR A 541 23.85 -33.09 -22.28
N GLU A 542 24.75 -33.59 -23.15
CA GLU A 542 25.21 -34.98 -23.12
C GLU A 542 25.85 -35.33 -21.76
N TYR A 543 26.71 -34.45 -21.24
CA TYR A 543 27.33 -34.62 -19.93
C TYR A 543 26.31 -34.69 -18.78
N LEU A 544 25.23 -33.89 -18.83
CA LEU A 544 24.18 -33.92 -17.83
C LEU A 544 23.36 -35.22 -17.92
N GLN A 545 23.08 -35.67 -19.14
CA GLN A 545 22.38 -36.94 -19.41
C GLN A 545 23.16 -38.16 -18.90
N GLU A 546 24.49 -38.18 -19.05
CA GLU A 546 25.36 -39.25 -18.54
C GLU A 546 25.43 -39.34 -17.00
N ARG A 547 25.01 -38.28 -16.30
CA ARG A 547 25.07 -38.17 -14.83
C ARG A 547 23.75 -38.45 -14.11
N GLN A 548 22.64 -38.55 -14.84
CA GLN A 548 21.36 -39.05 -14.34
C GLN A 548 21.40 -40.58 -14.28
#